data_AF-A0A976KVC0-F1
#
_entry.id   AF-A0A976KVC0-F1
#
_cell.length_a   1.000
_cell.length_b   1.000
_cell.length_c   1.000
_cell.angle_alpha   90.00
_cell.angle_beta   90.00
_cell.angle_gamma   90.00
#
_symmetry.space_group_name_H-M   'P 1'
#
loop_
_entity.id
_entity.type
_entity.pdbx_description
1 polymer ?
#
loop_
_entity_poly.entity_id
_entity_poly.type
_entity_poly.pdbx_seq_one_letter_code
_entity_poly.pdbx_strand_id
1 'polypeptide(L)'
;MQQAEAELLDDLNARRAAWHKRQLKVAERDAALGALESELETRMNSIAELERRLQTQLGIGKLAQERRDERVASLADLIATMPPQSGAEIVAQMSDRDAQWLILAIARKSDRKAAKLLASMPADRAAALGQLYLDTDPDSIVQKGELREGSTPVLPEPKPPPPPAVEPAATPSAASTPGASHEAAPDASPPTPEAKP
;
A
#
# COMPACT_ATOMS: atom_id res chain seq x y z
N MET A 1 75.83 32.56 51.05
CA MET A 1 75.76 31.89 49.73
C MET A 1 75.26 30.46 49.87
N GLN A 2 75.93 29.57 50.62
CA GLN A 2 75.53 28.15 50.74
C GLN A 2 74.14 27.90 51.36
N GLN A 3 73.69 28.73 52.30
CA GLN A 3 72.36 28.58 52.92
C GLN A 3 71.20 28.88 51.96
N ALA A 4 71.32 29.94 51.15
CA ALA A 4 70.32 30.29 50.14
C ALA A 4 70.20 29.23 49.03
N GLU A 5 71.29 28.55 48.72
CA GLU A 5 71.31 27.44 47.76
C GLU A 5 70.60 26.20 48.32
N ALA A 6 70.79 25.88 49.61
CA ALA A 6 70.09 24.80 50.28
C ALA A 6 68.57 25.06 50.36
N GLU A 7 68.16 26.27 50.74
CA GLU A 7 66.74 26.66 50.77
C GLU A 7 66.08 26.58 49.39
N LEU A 8 66.78 27.00 48.33
CA LEU A 8 66.29 26.90 46.95
C LEU A 8 66.11 25.44 46.50
N LEU A 9 67.02 24.54 46.87
CA LEU A 9 66.90 23.12 46.57
C LEU A 9 65.71 22.48 47.28
N ASP A 10 65.48 22.83 48.55
CA ASP A 10 64.34 22.36 49.32
C ASP A 10 63.01 22.86 48.72
N ASP A 11 62.95 24.12 48.30
CA ASP A 11 61.80 24.69 47.60
C ASP A 11 61.51 23.99 46.26
N LEU A 12 62.55 23.70 45.48
CA LEU A 12 62.40 22.99 44.21
C LEU A 12 61.92 21.55 44.43
N ASN A 13 62.43 20.87 45.45
CA ASN A 13 62.00 19.53 45.83
C ASN A 13 60.55 19.52 46.32
N ALA A 14 60.15 20.50 47.14
CA ALA A 14 58.78 20.66 47.59
C ALA A 14 57.81 20.92 46.42
N ARG A 15 58.21 21.77 45.47
CA ARG A 15 57.43 22.03 44.24
C ARG A 15 57.30 20.78 43.37
N ARG A 16 58.39 20.04 43.19
CA ARG A 16 58.39 18.77 42.43
C ARG A 16 57.47 17.75 43.08
N ALA A 17 57.54 17.56 44.39
CA ALA A 17 56.67 16.66 45.13
C ALA A 17 55.19 17.07 45.04
N ALA A 18 54.88 18.37 45.13
CA ALA A 18 53.53 18.88 44.94
C ALA A 18 53.02 18.63 43.51
N TRP A 19 53.87 18.80 42.50
CA TRP A 19 53.52 18.53 41.11
C TRP A 19 53.26 17.04 40.87
N HIS A 20 54.12 16.14 41.37
CA HIS A 20 53.89 14.70 41.30
C HIS A 20 52.58 14.28 41.97
N LYS A 21 52.27 14.83 43.16
CA LYS A 21 50.98 14.56 43.83
C LYS A 21 49.78 15.00 42.99
N ARG A 22 49.89 16.12 42.28
CA ARG A 22 48.83 16.58 41.36
C ARG A 22 48.71 15.64 40.16
N GLN A 23 49.83 15.25 39.55
CA GLN A 23 49.85 14.31 38.42
C GLN A 23 49.20 12.97 38.78
N LEU A 24 49.53 12.41 39.95
CA LEU A 24 48.91 11.17 40.41
C LEU A 24 47.39 11.31 40.58
N LYS A 25 46.92 12.41 41.19
CA LYS A 25 45.48 12.66 41.32
C LYS A 25 44.76 12.84 39.98
N VAL A 26 45.43 13.41 38.99
CA VAL A 26 44.87 13.53 37.63
C VAL A 26 44.82 12.15 36.98
N ALA A 27 45.91 11.39 37.04
CA ALA A 27 45.95 10.03 36.50
C ALA A 27 44.92 9.09 37.14
N GLU A 28 44.69 9.18 38.45
CA GLU A 28 43.64 8.43 39.15
C GLU A 28 42.23 8.80 38.65
N ARG A 29 41.99 10.09 38.40
CA ARG A 29 40.72 10.57 37.85
C ARG A 29 40.52 10.12 36.41
N ASP A 30 41.55 10.21 35.58
CA ASP A 30 41.47 9.79 34.18
C ASP A 30 41.23 8.28 34.07
N ALA A 31 41.86 7.49 34.93
CA ALA A 31 41.60 6.05 35.01
C ALA A 31 40.16 5.74 35.45
N ALA A 32 39.62 6.48 36.44
CA ALA A 32 38.24 6.32 36.87
C ALA A 32 37.23 6.74 35.80
N LEU A 33 37.51 7.83 35.07
CA LEU A 33 36.67 8.28 33.95
C LEU A 33 36.67 7.27 32.81
N GLY A 34 37.84 6.75 32.42
CA GLY A 34 37.92 5.73 31.37
C GLY A 34 37.17 4.44 31.73
N ALA A 35 37.18 4.03 33.00
CA ALA A 35 36.39 2.90 33.46
C ALA A 35 34.88 3.15 33.33
N LEU A 36 34.41 4.33 33.75
CA LEU A 36 33.01 4.72 33.62
C LEU A 36 32.57 4.85 32.16
N GLU A 37 33.40 5.41 31.30
CA GLU A 37 33.15 5.49 29.86
C GLU A 37 32.97 4.10 29.25
N SER A 38 33.85 3.16 29.59
CA SER A 38 33.74 1.78 29.12
C SER A 38 32.46 1.08 29.62
N GLU A 39 32.06 1.35 30.87
CA GLU A 39 30.82 0.81 31.43
C GLU A 39 29.59 1.42 30.73
N LEU A 40 29.59 2.73 30.48
CA LEU A 40 28.51 3.38 29.74
C LEU A 40 28.41 2.84 28.31
N GLU A 41 29.54 2.66 27.63
CA GLU A 41 29.57 2.09 26.28
C GLU A 41 28.98 0.68 26.25
N THR A 42 29.37 -0.18 27.21
CA THR A 42 28.78 -1.54 27.30
C THR A 42 27.28 -1.50 27.59
N ARG A 43 26.81 -0.60 28.46
CA ARG A 43 25.38 -0.42 28.75
C ARG A 43 24.62 0.09 27.52
N MET A 44 25.14 1.09 26.80
CA MET A 44 24.52 1.61 25.58
C MET A 44 24.42 0.54 24.51
N ASN A 45 25.47 -0.27 24.32
CA ASN A 45 25.44 -1.39 23.39
C ASN A 45 24.41 -2.45 23.79
N SER A 46 24.28 -2.75 25.10
CA SER A 46 23.25 -3.67 25.58
C SER A 46 21.83 -3.17 25.35
N ILE A 47 21.58 -1.86 25.53
CA ILE A 47 20.28 -1.25 25.27
C ILE A 47 19.96 -1.31 23.78
N ALA A 48 20.92 -0.96 22.91
CA ALA A 48 20.73 -1.03 21.47
C ALA A 48 20.44 -2.47 20.99
N GLU A 49 21.07 -3.47 21.60
CA GLU A 49 20.79 -4.88 21.30
C GLU A 49 19.39 -5.30 21.76
N LEU A 50 18.98 -4.90 22.97
CA LEU A 50 17.62 -5.15 23.47
C LEU A 50 16.56 -4.48 22.58
N GLU A 51 16.79 -3.24 22.15
CA GLU A 51 15.91 -2.54 21.22
C GLU A 51 15.78 -3.29 19.89
N ARG A 52 16.89 -3.73 19.28
CA ARG A 52 16.87 -4.53 18.05
C ARG A 52 16.13 -5.85 18.25
N ARG A 53 16.32 -6.51 19.40
CA ARG A 53 15.64 -7.76 19.73
C ARG A 53 14.14 -7.54 19.89
N LEU A 54 13.73 -6.48 20.58
CA LEU A 54 12.32 -6.12 20.74
C LEU A 54 11.68 -5.77 19.39
N GLN A 55 12.37 -4.98 18.56
CA GLN A 55 11.94 -4.67 17.19
C GLN A 55 11.74 -5.96 16.38
N THR A 56 12.68 -6.89 16.46
CA THR A 56 12.57 -8.19 15.78
C THR A 56 11.40 -9.02 16.31
N GLN A 57 11.24 -9.12 17.64
CA GLN A 57 10.18 -9.91 18.28
C GLN A 57 8.78 -9.35 18.02
N LEU A 58 8.64 -8.03 18.06
CA LEU A 58 7.37 -7.36 17.80
C LEU A 58 7.09 -7.23 16.30
N GLY A 59 8.06 -7.56 15.44
CA GLY A 59 8.00 -7.29 14.00
C GLY A 59 7.76 -5.81 13.72
N ILE A 60 8.34 -4.94 14.56
CA ILE A 60 8.29 -3.48 14.46
C ILE A 60 9.66 -3.03 13.99
N GLY A 61 9.72 -2.25 12.92
CA GLY A 61 10.97 -1.79 12.33
C GLY A 61 10.95 -1.88 10.82
N LYS A 62 11.86 -1.15 10.17
CA LYS A 62 11.87 -0.98 8.70
C LYS A 62 11.83 -2.31 7.95
N LEU A 63 12.69 -3.26 8.31
CA LEU A 63 12.77 -4.56 7.65
C LEU A 63 11.50 -5.42 7.86
N ALA A 64 10.90 -5.38 9.05
CA ALA A 64 9.66 -6.09 9.31
C ALA A 64 8.46 -5.47 8.58
N GLN A 65 8.46 -4.14 8.44
CA GLN A 65 7.49 -3.39 7.66
C GLN A 65 7.64 -3.66 6.16
N GLU A 66 8.86 -3.61 5.62
CA GLU A 66 9.17 -3.99 4.23
C GLU A 66 8.69 -5.41 3.93
N ARG A 67 8.98 -6.40 4.79
CA ARG A 67 8.47 -7.77 4.62
C ARG A 67 6.95 -7.87 4.71
N ARG A 68 6.28 -7.01 5.49
CA ARG A 68 4.81 -6.98 5.53
C ARG A 68 4.29 -6.38 4.22
N ASP A 69 4.87 -5.28 3.77
CA ASP A 69 4.49 -4.60 2.52
C ASP A 69 4.70 -5.51 1.30
N GLU A 70 5.79 -6.28 1.24
CA GLU A 70 6.04 -7.29 0.20
C GLU A 70 5.02 -8.43 0.21
N ARG A 71 4.66 -8.92 1.40
CA ARG A 71 3.62 -9.96 1.55
C ARG A 71 2.25 -9.42 1.13
N VAL A 72 1.92 -8.20 1.51
CA VAL A 72 0.66 -7.57 1.10
C VAL A 72 0.67 -7.30 -0.41
N ALA A 73 1.78 -6.84 -0.98
CA ALA A 73 1.90 -6.58 -2.41
C ALA A 73 1.75 -7.86 -3.25
N SER A 74 2.34 -8.98 -2.81
CA SER A 74 2.20 -10.27 -3.49
C SER A 74 0.77 -10.83 -3.36
N LEU A 75 0.12 -10.69 -2.21
CA LEU A 75 -1.30 -11.02 -2.04
C LEU A 75 -2.20 -10.13 -2.93
N ALA A 76 -1.90 -8.84 -3.01
CA ALA A 76 -2.61 -7.92 -3.89
C ALA A 76 -2.47 -8.32 -5.36
N ASP A 77 -1.29 -8.77 -5.80
CA ASP A 77 -1.08 -9.25 -7.17
C ASP A 77 -1.86 -10.53 -7.46
N LEU A 78 -1.86 -11.47 -6.50
CA LEU A 78 -2.61 -12.72 -6.63
C LEU A 78 -4.12 -12.43 -6.73
N ILE A 79 -4.64 -11.55 -5.88
CA ILE A 79 -6.04 -11.13 -5.92
C ILE A 79 -6.37 -10.31 -7.17
N ALA A 80 -5.43 -9.53 -7.70
CA ALA A 80 -5.64 -8.76 -8.92
C ALA A 80 -5.64 -9.58 -10.21
N THR A 81 -5.21 -10.85 -10.17
CA THR A 81 -5.21 -11.79 -11.31
C THR A 81 -6.40 -12.74 -11.32
N MET A 82 -7.05 -12.96 -10.17
CA MET A 82 -8.25 -13.80 -10.06
C MET A 82 -9.55 -13.05 -10.43
N PRO A 83 -10.68 -13.75 -10.62
CA PRO A 83 -11.98 -13.11 -10.81
C PRO A 83 -12.34 -12.21 -9.61
N PRO A 84 -12.95 -11.03 -9.87
CA PRO A 84 -13.23 -10.05 -8.82
C PRO A 84 -14.18 -10.58 -7.75
N GLN A 85 -15.08 -11.51 -8.12
CA GLN A 85 -15.99 -12.15 -7.18
C GLN A 85 -15.25 -13.04 -6.16
N SER A 86 -14.33 -13.88 -6.62
CA SER A 86 -13.53 -14.74 -5.76
C SER A 86 -12.58 -13.92 -4.88
N GLY A 87 -11.99 -12.86 -5.42
CA GLY A 87 -11.17 -11.93 -4.65
C GLY A 87 -11.97 -11.21 -3.56
N ALA A 88 -13.19 -10.76 -3.89
CA ALA A 88 -14.10 -10.13 -2.95
C ALA A 88 -14.51 -11.06 -1.80
N GLU A 89 -14.78 -12.34 -2.08
CA GLU A 89 -15.09 -13.34 -1.05
C GLU A 89 -13.94 -13.55 -0.07
N ILE A 90 -12.71 -13.66 -0.58
CA ILE A 90 -11.50 -13.80 0.26
C ILE A 90 -11.33 -12.57 1.15
N VAL A 91 -11.41 -11.36 0.57
CA VAL A 91 -11.24 -10.10 1.31
C VAL A 91 -12.36 -9.91 2.34
N ALA A 92 -13.58 -10.34 2.05
CA ALA A 92 -14.71 -10.25 2.99
C ALA A 92 -14.52 -11.09 4.27
N GLN A 93 -13.74 -12.17 4.18
CA GLN A 93 -13.44 -13.07 5.32
C GLN A 93 -12.23 -12.60 6.14
N MET A 94 -11.47 -11.60 5.67
CA MET A 94 -10.31 -11.06 6.39
C MET A 94 -10.73 -10.12 7.53
N SER A 95 -9.77 -9.81 8.41
CA SER A 95 -9.93 -8.75 9.39
C SER A 95 -10.05 -7.40 8.69
N ASP A 96 -10.81 -6.47 9.26
CA ASP A 96 -11.10 -5.17 8.64
C ASP A 96 -9.82 -4.40 8.31
N ARG A 97 -8.83 -4.50 9.21
CA ARG A 97 -7.52 -3.87 9.06
C ARG A 97 -6.72 -4.46 7.90
N ASP A 98 -6.67 -5.78 7.78
CA ASP A 98 -5.91 -6.44 6.72
C ASP A 98 -6.58 -6.25 5.35
N ALA A 99 -7.92 -6.32 5.31
CA ALA A 99 -8.71 -6.05 4.12
C ALA A 99 -8.51 -4.61 3.62
N GLN A 100 -8.51 -3.63 4.52
CA GLN A 100 -8.25 -2.23 4.21
C GLN A 100 -6.84 -2.04 3.62
N TRP A 101 -5.81 -2.60 4.27
CA TRP A 101 -4.42 -2.52 3.80
C TRP A 101 -4.25 -3.14 2.40
N LEU A 102 -4.91 -4.27 2.17
CA LEU A 102 -4.88 -4.96 0.90
C LEU A 102 -5.60 -4.16 -0.20
N ILE A 103 -6.76 -3.57 0.09
CA ILE A 103 -7.50 -2.73 -0.87
C ILE A 103 -6.66 -1.50 -1.23
N LEU A 104 -6.01 -0.85 -0.27
CA LEU A 104 -5.08 0.26 -0.52
C LEU A 104 -3.90 -0.18 -1.42
N ALA A 105 -3.31 -1.35 -1.14
CA ALA A 105 -2.23 -1.88 -1.96
C ALA A 105 -2.68 -2.18 -3.42
N ILE A 106 -3.91 -2.67 -3.60
CA ILE A 106 -4.50 -2.89 -4.93
C ILE A 106 -4.82 -1.55 -5.61
N ALA A 107 -5.39 -0.57 -4.89
CA ALA A 107 -5.76 0.74 -5.42
C ALA A 107 -4.54 1.49 -5.96
N ARG A 108 -3.43 1.50 -5.20
CA ARG A 108 -2.14 2.07 -5.64
C ARG A 108 -1.64 1.54 -6.98
N LYS A 109 -1.98 0.28 -7.33
CA LYS A 109 -1.66 -0.33 -8.63
C LYS A 109 -2.77 -0.10 -9.66
N SER A 110 -4.04 -0.18 -9.25
CA SER A 110 -5.21 -0.02 -10.10
C SER A 110 -6.48 0.25 -9.28
N ASP A 111 -6.87 1.53 -9.21
CA ASP A 111 -8.15 1.95 -8.62
C ASP A 111 -9.35 1.24 -9.23
N ARG A 112 -9.31 0.95 -10.54
CA ARG A 112 -10.39 0.25 -11.24
C ARG A 112 -10.58 -1.16 -10.71
N LYS A 113 -9.49 -1.88 -10.41
CA LYS A 113 -9.57 -3.24 -9.85
C LYS A 113 -10.05 -3.20 -8.41
N ALA A 114 -9.56 -2.26 -7.61
CA ALA A 114 -10.04 -2.05 -6.24
C ALA A 114 -11.54 -1.74 -6.20
N ALA A 115 -12.02 -0.82 -7.05
CA ALA A 115 -13.43 -0.48 -7.17
C ALA A 115 -14.29 -1.67 -7.62
N LYS A 116 -13.79 -2.47 -8.57
CA LYS A 116 -14.50 -3.68 -9.02
C LYS A 116 -14.57 -4.74 -7.92
N LEU A 117 -13.52 -4.87 -7.12
CA LEU A 117 -13.49 -5.78 -5.98
C LEU A 117 -14.49 -5.34 -4.91
N LEU A 118 -14.51 -4.06 -4.53
CA LEU A 118 -15.51 -3.50 -3.62
C LEU A 118 -16.95 -3.68 -4.14
N ALA A 119 -17.18 -3.51 -5.44
CA ALA A 119 -18.49 -3.72 -6.05
C ALA A 119 -18.95 -5.18 -6.08
N SER A 120 -18.00 -6.13 -6.05
CA SER A 120 -18.26 -7.57 -5.98
C SER A 120 -18.45 -8.09 -4.55
N MET A 121 -18.22 -7.26 -3.53
CA MET A 121 -18.38 -7.62 -2.11
C MET A 121 -19.82 -7.43 -1.63
N PRO A 122 -20.21 -8.09 -0.51
CA PRO A 122 -21.48 -7.81 0.16
C PRO A 122 -21.59 -6.32 0.56
N ALA A 123 -22.78 -5.73 0.38
CA ALA A 123 -22.99 -4.28 0.51
C ALA A 123 -22.54 -3.73 1.88
N ASP A 124 -22.88 -4.42 2.97
CA ASP A 124 -22.50 -3.99 4.33
C ASP A 124 -20.98 -3.96 4.52
N ARG A 125 -20.29 -4.97 3.98
CA ARG A 125 -18.82 -5.05 4.04
C ARG A 125 -18.15 -4.00 3.15
N ALA A 126 -18.65 -3.81 1.93
CA ALA A 126 -18.13 -2.81 1.01
C ALA A 126 -18.29 -1.40 1.57
N ALA A 127 -19.40 -1.10 2.25
CA ALA A 127 -19.62 0.17 2.92
C ALA A 127 -18.63 0.39 4.08
N ALA A 128 -18.45 -0.61 4.94
CA ALA A 128 -17.51 -0.51 6.07
C ALA A 128 -16.07 -0.29 5.61
N LEU A 129 -15.59 -1.09 4.65
CA LEU A 129 -14.24 -0.95 4.11
C LEU A 129 -14.07 0.32 3.26
N GLY A 130 -15.11 0.74 2.55
CA GLY A 130 -15.13 1.98 1.79
C GLY A 130 -15.02 3.22 2.68
N GLN A 131 -15.73 3.25 3.81
CA GLN A 131 -15.59 4.33 4.80
C GLN A 131 -14.17 4.38 5.38
N LEU A 132 -13.66 3.22 5.81
CA LEU A 132 -12.29 3.10 6.31
C LEU A 132 -11.24 3.53 5.27
N TYR A 133 -11.47 3.22 4.00
CA TYR A 133 -10.61 3.66 2.90
C TYR A 133 -10.59 5.19 2.76
N LEU A 134 -11.76 5.83 2.80
CA LEU A 134 -11.90 7.29 2.68
C LEU A 134 -11.25 8.04 3.85
N ASP A 135 -11.36 7.50 5.07
CA ASP A 135 -10.72 8.08 6.26
C ASP A 135 -9.19 8.01 6.20
N THR A 136 -8.64 7.02 5.49
CA THR A 136 -7.19 6.77 5.43
C THR A 136 -6.53 7.43 4.22
N ASP A 137 -7.27 7.66 3.13
CA ASP A 137 -6.75 8.20 1.88
C ASP A 137 -7.65 9.34 1.33
N PRO A 138 -7.69 10.52 2.01
CA PRO A 138 -8.57 11.64 1.65
C PRO A 138 -8.25 12.26 0.29
N ASP A 139 -7.01 12.12 -0.19
CA ASP A 139 -6.55 12.69 -1.47
C ASP A 139 -7.07 11.94 -2.70
N SER A 140 -7.53 10.70 -2.52
CA SER A 140 -8.09 9.88 -3.61
C SER A 140 -9.40 10.45 -4.18
N ILE A 141 -10.13 11.24 -3.38
CA ILE A 141 -11.36 11.93 -3.79
C ILE A 141 -11.04 13.23 -4.53
N VAL A 142 -10.03 13.97 -4.03
CA VAL A 142 -9.67 15.30 -4.55
C VAL A 142 -9.15 15.21 -5.98
N GLN A 143 -8.30 14.23 -6.30
CA GLN A 143 -7.81 14.02 -7.67
C GLN A 143 -8.92 13.63 -8.67
N LYS A 144 -10.03 13.07 -8.18
CA LYS A 144 -11.16 12.65 -9.01
C LYS A 144 -12.22 13.76 -9.18
N GLY A 145 -12.26 14.73 -8.25
CA GLY A 145 -13.05 15.95 -8.36
C GLY A 145 -12.54 16.88 -9.47
N GLU A 146 -11.22 16.97 -9.65
CA GLU A 146 -10.62 17.84 -10.67
C GLU A 146 -10.79 17.34 -12.12
N LEU A 147 -11.18 16.08 -12.33
CA LEU A 147 -11.46 15.53 -13.68
C LEU A 147 -12.94 15.57 -14.07
N ARG A 148 -13.81 16.20 -13.27
CA ARG A 148 -15.27 16.25 -13.53
C ARG A 148 -15.92 17.62 -13.49
N GLU A 149 -15.15 18.72 -13.55
CA GLU A 149 -15.75 20.06 -13.72
C GLU A 149 -15.90 20.51 -15.19
N GLY A 150 -15.60 19.64 -16.17
CA GLY A 150 -15.69 19.97 -17.60
C GLY A 150 -16.77 19.23 -18.41
N SER A 151 -17.53 18.31 -17.82
CA SER A 151 -18.49 17.49 -18.58
C SER A 151 -19.92 17.82 -18.17
N THR A 152 -20.46 18.88 -18.74
CA THR A 152 -21.91 19.03 -18.88
C THR A 152 -22.48 17.74 -19.48
N PRO A 153 -23.56 17.18 -18.92
CA PRO A 153 -24.25 16.05 -19.54
C PRO A 153 -24.86 16.54 -20.85
N VAL A 154 -24.24 16.22 -21.98
CA VAL A 154 -24.87 16.37 -23.29
C VAL A 154 -25.96 15.31 -23.36
N LEU A 155 -27.20 15.76 -23.18
CA LEU A 155 -28.41 15.00 -23.48
C LEU A 155 -28.31 14.45 -24.91
N PRO A 156 -28.55 13.15 -25.17
CA PRO A 156 -28.67 12.67 -26.54
C PRO A 156 -29.89 13.33 -27.20
N GLU A 157 -29.67 13.96 -28.35
CA GLU A 157 -30.74 14.59 -29.13
C GLU A 157 -31.84 13.58 -29.51
N PRO A 158 -33.13 13.98 -29.46
CA PRO A 158 -34.24 13.14 -29.88
C PRO A 158 -34.23 12.96 -31.40
N LYS A 159 -34.35 11.70 -31.86
CA LYS A 159 -34.54 11.36 -33.28
C LYS A 159 -35.76 12.09 -33.86
N PRO A 160 -35.67 12.68 -35.07
CA PRO A 160 -36.81 13.30 -35.73
C PRO A 160 -37.87 12.25 -36.13
N PRO A 161 -39.17 12.59 -36.04
CA PRO A 161 -40.26 11.68 -36.37
C PRO A 161 -40.35 11.43 -37.89
N PRO A 162 -40.84 10.24 -38.32
CA PRO A 162 -41.01 9.94 -39.73
C PRO A 162 -42.13 10.81 -40.35
N PRO A 163 -41.98 11.30 -41.60
CA PRO A 163 -43.03 12.04 -42.26
C PRO A 163 -44.23 11.14 -42.62
N PRO A 164 -45.46 11.68 -42.62
CA PRO A 164 -46.69 10.93 -42.85
C PRO A 164 -46.86 10.48 -44.31
N ALA A 165 -47.50 9.33 -44.46
CA ALA A 165 -47.85 8.70 -45.73
C ALA A 165 -48.75 9.60 -46.59
N VAL A 166 -48.41 9.70 -47.88
CA VAL A 166 -49.29 10.18 -48.94
C VAL A 166 -49.08 9.29 -50.17
N GLU A 167 -50.00 8.34 -50.37
CA GLU A 167 -50.41 7.89 -51.71
C GLU A 167 -51.43 8.91 -52.28
N PRO A 168 -51.86 8.89 -53.58
CA PRO A 168 -51.52 7.99 -54.70
C PRO A 168 -51.22 8.72 -56.04
N ALA A 169 -50.75 7.97 -57.06
CA ALA A 169 -51.38 7.85 -58.39
C ALA A 169 -50.39 7.42 -59.50
N ALA A 170 -50.70 6.27 -60.11
CA ALA A 170 -50.70 5.93 -61.54
C ALA A 170 -49.47 6.30 -62.43
N THR A 171 -48.91 5.47 -63.32
CA THR A 171 -49.16 4.14 -63.94
C THR A 171 -47.86 3.83 -64.76
N PRO A 172 -47.82 2.93 -65.77
CA PRO A 172 -47.24 1.59 -65.67
C PRO A 172 -45.99 1.42 -66.54
N SER A 173 -45.15 0.41 -66.29
CA SER A 173 -44.50 -0.30 -67.40
C SER A 173 -43.91 -1.64 -66.97
N ALA A 174 -44.12 -2.60 -67.84
CA ALA A 174 -43.86 -4.02 -67.69
C ALA A 174 -42.36 -4.38 -67.73
N ALA A 175 -42.01 -5.49 -67.08
CA ALA A 175 -41.32 -6.59 -67.75
C ALA A 175 -41.25 -7.83 -66.84
N SER A 176 -41.64 -8.94 -67.45
CA SER A 176 -41.67 -10.32 -66.99
C SER A 176 -40.32 -10.86 -66.50
N THR A 177 -40.32 -11.87 -65.62
CA THR A 177 -40.08 -13.31 -65.92
C THR A 177 -39.73 -14.08 -64.62
N PRO A 178 -40.22 -15.33 -64.42
CA PRO A 178 -40.19 -16.04 -63.15
C PRO A 178 -39.10 -17.14 -63.06
N GLY A 179 -38.82 -17.60 -61.83
CA GLY A 179 -38.08 -18.82 -61.52
C GLY A 179 -37.56 -18.76 -60.08
N ALA A 180 -37.49 -19.82 -59.29
CA ALA A 180 -37.89 -21.20 -59.41
C ALA A 180 -37.83 -21.78 -57.98
N SER A 181 -38.77 -22.67 -57.72
CA SER A 181 -38.82 -23.75 -56.74
C SER A 181 -37.53 -24.15 -56.02
N HIS A 182 -37.67 -24.43 -54.72
CA HIS A 182 -37.14 -25.58 -53.94
C HIS A 182 -36.92 -25.12 -52.49
N GLU A 183 -37.01 -25.91 -51.43
CA GLU A 183 -37.44 -27.29 -51.18
C GLU A 183 -37.21 -27.52 -49.68
N ALA A 184 -38.09 -28.33 -49.08
CA ALA A 184 -37.88 -29.18 -47.90
C ALA A 184 -37.38 -28.60 -46.55
N ALA A 185 -38.24 -28.80 -45.55
CA ALA A 185 -37.94 -29.01 -44.14
C ALA A 185 -37.26 -30.40 -43.90
N PRO A 186 -37.19 -31.02 -42.71
CA PRO A 186 -37.37 -30.57 -41.31
C PRO A 186 -36.26 -31.14 -40.37
N ASP A 187 -36.55 -31.19 -39.05
CA ASP A 187 -35.94 -32.07 -38.02
C ASP A 187 -34.58 -31.62 -37.42
N ALA A 188 -34.25 -31.78 -36.14
CA ALA A 188 -34.85 -32.51 -35.04
C ALA A 188 -34.40 -31.92 -33.68
N SER A 189 -35.17 -32.24 -32.65
CA SER A 189 -35.10 -31.97 -31.21
C SER A 189 -33.76 -32.24 -30.46
N PRO A 190 -33.61 -31.71 -29.21
CA PRO A 190 -32.43 -31.84 -28.31
C PRO A 190 -32.51 -33.13 -27.46
N PRO A 191 -31.56 -33.51 -26.56
CA PRO A 191 -31.51 -32.94 -25.18
C PRO A 191 -30.16 -33.05 -24.36
N THR A 192 -30.08 -32.20 -23.33
CA THR A 192 -29.65 -32.38 -21.91
C THR A 192 -28.22 -32.86 -21.48
N PRO A 193 -27.64 -32.26 -20.41
CA PRO A 193 -26.31 -32.55 -19.87
C PRO A 193 -26.31 -33.48 -18.63
N GLU A 194 -25.14 -34.08 -18.32
CA GLU A 194 -24.67 -34.65 -17.03
C GLU A 194 -23.32 -35.35 -17.33
N ALA A 195 -22.34 -35.59 -16.46
CA ALA A 195 -22.12 -35.41 -15.02
C ALA A 195 -20.59 -35.51 -14.77
N LYS A 196 -20.18 -35.08 -13.56
CA LYS A 196 -18.87 -35.28 -12.92
C LYS A 196 -18.43 -36.75 -12.85
N PRO A 197 -17.13 -37.01 -12.61
CA PRO A 197 -16.70 -37.31 -11.24
C PRO A 197 -15.78 -36.26 -10.61
#